data_AF-A0A7V9CDV6-F1
#
_entry.id   AF-A0A7V9CDV6-F1
#
_cell.length_a   1.000
_cell.length_b   1.000
_cell.length_c   1.000
_cell.angle_alpha   90.00
_cell.angle_beta   90.00
_cell.angle_gamma   90.00
#
_symmetry.space_group_name_H-M   'P 1'
#
loop_
_entity.id
_entity.type
_entity.pdbx_description
1 polymer ?
#
loop_
_entity_poly.entity_id
_entity_poly.type
_entity_poly.pdbx_seq_one_letter_code
_entity_poly.pdbx_strand_id
1 'polypeptide(L)'
;AQEAVSCVTPGAVPVVRVEDLRPGLHLTMLGADGPGKAEATVEAVASCELYCDEWAQASHGGELTGAVEAGLVERGAVADLGAVLTGEHPGRSGPDAVTLFDSTGIAIQDLAIARAALLALRTGAVEAQRVIL
;
A
#
# COMPACT_ATOMS: atom_id res chain seq x y z
N ALA A 1 3.63 2.96 -21.70
CA ALA A 1 4.40 1.96 -20.93
C ALA A 1 3.87 2.01 -19.50
N GLN A 2 3.61 0.87 -18.86
CA GLN A 2 3.22 0.85 -17.45
C GLN A 2 4.46 1.03 -16.59
N GLU A 3 4.35 1.82 -15.53
CA GLU A 3 5.46 2.16 -14.65
C GLU A 3 5.01 2.01 -13.20
N ALA A 4 5.91 1.53 -12.35
CA ALA A 4 5.70 1.41 -10.93
C ALA A 4 6.70 2.27 -10.17
N VAL A 5 6.21 3.04 -9.21
CA VAL A 5 7.00 3.87 -8.30
C VAL A 5 6.64 3.46 -6.87
N SER A 6 7.65 3.25 -6.04
CA SER A 6 7.48 2.95 -4.62
C SER A 6 7.93 4.15 -3.79
N CYS A 7 7.02 4.67 -2.98
CA CYS A 7 7.26 5.74 -2.04
C CYS A 7 7.50 5.11 -0.65
N VAL A 8 8.66 5.41 -0.07
CA VAL A 8 9.16 4.85 1.20
C VAL A 8 9.83 5.95 2.03
N THR A 9 9.23 7.12 2.03
CA THR A 9 9.69 8.30 2.75
C THR A 9 9.05 8.35 4.14
N PRO A 10 9.60 9.10 5.11
CA PRO A 10 8.99 9.24 6.43
C PRO A 10 7.60 9.93 6.46
N GLY A 11 7.11 10.43 5.32
CA GLY A 11 5.78 11.05 5.18
C GLY A 11 5.62 12.43 5.83
N ALA A 12 6.71 13.12 6.18
CA ALA A 12 6.61 14.45 6.83
C ALA A 12 6.11 15.55 5.88
N VAL A 13 6.36 15.42 4.58
CA VAL A 13 5.90 16.34 3.53
C VAL A 13 5.60 15.51 2.27
N PRO A 14 4.45 15.75 1.59
CA PRO A 14 4.15 15.08 0.33
C PRO A 14 5.21 15.33 -0.74
N VAL A 15 5.64 14.25 -1.39
CA VAL A 15 6.61 14.24 -2.50
C VAL A 15 5.95 13.94 -3.85
N VAL A 16 4.79 13.28 -3.84
CA VAL A 16 3.97 13.04 -5.04
C VAL A 16 2.83 14.06 -5.10
N ARG A 17 2.70 14.75 -6.23
CA ARG A 17 1.61 15.69 -6.49
C ARG A 17 0.77 15.23 -7.67
N VAL A 18 -0.40 15.85 -7.84
CA VAL A 18 -1.32 15.51 -8.94
C VAL A 18 -0.69 15.72 -10.31
N GLU A 19 0.22 16.70 -10.44
CA GLU A 19 0.95 16.98 -11.69
C GLU A 19 1.97 15.90 -12.06
N ASP A 20 2.38 15.08 -11.10
CA ASP A 20 3.32 13.97 -11.32
C ASP A 20 2.61 12.72 -11.90
N LEU A 21 1.27 12.68 -11.83
CA LEU A 21 0.48 11.54 -12.29
C LEU A 21 0.45 11.48 -13.82
N ARG A 22 0.74 10.30 -14.36
CA ARG A 22 0.68 10.00 -15.81
C ARG A 22 -0.10 8.72 -16.07
N PRO A 23 -0.78 8.59 -17.24
CA PRO A 23 -1.52 7.37 -17.59
C PRO A 23 -0.67 6.11 -17.43
N GLY A 24 -1.25 5.10 -16.77
CA GLY A 24 -0.61 3.80 -16.54
C GLY A 24 0.37 3.74 -15.37
N LEU A 25 0.49 4.80 -14.57
CA LEU A 25 1.31 4.81 -13.37
C LEU A 25 0.70 3.93 -12.26
N HIS A 26 1.57 3.21 -11.55
CA HIS A 26 1.27 2.55 -10.28
C HIS A 26 2.13 3.14 -9.17
N LEU A 27 1.47 3.54 -8.09
CA LEU A 27 2.09 4.04 -6.87
C LEU A 27 1.92 2.99 -5.77
N THR A 28 3.01 2.64 -5.11
CA THR A 28 3.02 1.83 -3.89
C THR A 28 3.46 2.74 -2.75
N MET A 29 2.59 2.98 -1.79
CA MET A 29 2.79 3.94 -0.70
C MET A 29 3.02 3.17 0.59
N LEU A 30 4.23 3.25 1.16
CA LEU A 30 4.65 2.46 2.33
C LEU A 30 5.10 3.32 3.51
N GLY A 31 5.26 4.63 3.30
CA GLY A 31 5.86 5.54 4.27
C GLY A 31 4.88 6.16 5.27
N ALA A 32 3.60 6.26 4.90
CA ALA A 32 2.55 6.75 5.77
C ALA A 32 2.05 5.62 6.69
N ASP A 33 2.62 5.55 7.90
CA ASP A 33 2.33 4.54 8.92
C ASP A 33 1.85 5.15 10.25
N GLY A 34 1.36 6.40 10.22
CA GLY A 34 0.87 7.07 11.41
C GLY A 34 0.27 8.46 11.17
N PRO A 35 -0.39 9.03 12.20
CA PRO A 35 -1.15 10.27 12.06
C PRO A 35 -0.33 11.44 11.51
N GLY A 36 -0.91 12.13 10.52
CA GLY A 36 -0.30 13.31 9.88
C GLY A 36 0.83 13.01 8.91
N LYS A 37 1.17 11.74 8.68
CA LYS A 37 2.11 11.34 7.62
C LYS A 37 1.37 11.17 6.29
N ALA A 38 1.99 11.67 5.22
CA ALA A 38 1.54 11.47 3.84
C ALA A 38 2.72 11.63 2.89
N GLU A 39 2.78 10.81 1.85
CA GLU A 39 3.78 10.92 0.78
C GLU A 39 3.20 11.51 -0.51
N ALA A 40 1.88 11.53 -0.67
CA ALA A 40 1.14 12.15 -1.77
C ALA A 40 0.22 13.27 -1.28
N THR A 41 -0.08 14.23 -2.15
CA THR A 41 -1.11 15.23 -1.85
C THR A 41 -2.49 14.59 -1.89
N VAL A 42 -3.44 15.15 -1.14
CA VAL A 42 -4.83 14.67 -1.08
C VAL A 42 -5.46 14.59 -2.47
N GLU A 43 -5.18 15.55 -3.34
CA GLU A 43 -5.68 15.59 -4.71
C GLU A 43 -5.06 14.49 -5.58
N ALA A 44 -3.78 14.15 -5.36
CA ALA A 44 -3.11 13.07 -6.06
C ALA A 44 -3.73 11.72 -5.68
N VAL A 45 -3.96 11.49 -4.39
CA VAL A 45 -4.65 10.30 -3.88
C VAL A 45 -6.05 10.19 -4.50
N ALA A 46 -6.86 11.26 -4.43
CA ALA A 46 -8.22 11.27 -4.95
C ALA A 46 -8.32 11.10 -6.49
N SER A 47 -7.20 11.26 -7.21
CA SER A 47 -7.14 11.08 -8.67
C SER A 47 -6.78 9.66 -9.11
N CYS A 48 -6.53 8.75 -8.16
CA CYS A 48 -6.11 7.37 -8.44
C CYS A 48 -7.26 6.35 -8.25
N GLU A 49 -7.14 5.19 -8.88
CA GLU A 49 -7.82 3.98 -8.44
C GLU A 49 -7.13 3.45 -7.18
N LEU A 50 -7.90 3.31 -6.10
CA LEU A 50 -7.36 3.12 -4.77
C LEU A 50 -7.46 1.67 -4.31
N TYR A 51 -6.35 1.20 -3.75
CA TYR A 51 -6.22 -0.12 -3.17
C TYR A 51 -5.57 0.01 -1.78
N CYS A 52 -5.95 -0.84 -0.84
CA CYS A 52 -5.29 -0.89 0.48
C CYS A 52 -5.14 -2.32 0.97
N ASP A 53 -4.28 -2.53 1.97
CA ASP A 53 -4.17 -3.82 2.66
C ASP A 53 -5.29 -4.00 3.69
N GLU A 54 -5.56 -3.00 4.52
CA GLU A 54 -6.64 -2.98 5.50
C GLU A 54 -7.24 -1.57 5.60
N TRP A 55 -8.52 -1.44 5.20
CA TRP A 55 -9.22 -0.16 5.23
C TRP A 55 -9.21 0.50 6.61
N ALA A 56 -9.44 -0.26 7.67
CA ALA A 56 -9.54 0.31 9.02
C ALA A 56 -8.25 1.04 9.43
N GLN A 57 -7.09 0.60 8.94
CA GLN A 57 -5.79 1.23 9.19
C GLN A 57 -5.50 2.33 8.16
N ALA A 58 -5.66 2.02 6.87
CA ALA A 58 -5.37 2.96 5.78
C ALA A 58 -6.16 4.27 5.89
N SER A 59 -7.44 4.19 6.30
CA SER A 59 -8.33 5.36 6.42
C SER A 59 -8.06 6.28 7.61
N HIS A 60 -7.24 5.86 8.59
CA HIS A 60 -6.99 6.63 9.83
C HIS A 60 -5.50 6.82 10.17
N GLY A 61 -4.60 6.07 9.53
CA GLY A 61 -3.16 6.16 9.75
C GLY A 61 -2.29 5.86 8.53
N GLY A 62 -2.90 5.56 7.38
CA GLY A 62 -2.20 5.36 6.11
C GLY A 62 -2.23 6.58 5.20
N GLU A 63 -1.79 6.38 3.96
CA GLU A 63 -1.79 7.39 2.90
C GLU A 63 -3.20 7.91 2.57
N LEU A 64 -4.24 7.09 2.76
CA LEU A 64 -5.63 7.47 2.45
C LEU A 64 -6.22 8.46 3.46
N THR A 65 -5.66 8.58 4.67
CA THR A 65 -6.22 9.35 5.79
C THR A 65 -6.63 10.77 5.38
N GLY A 66 -5.73 11.52 4.75
CA GLY A 66 -6.01 12.92 4.38
C GLY A 66 -7.15 13.05 3.38
N ALA A 67 -7.29 12.12 2.43
CA ALA A 67 -8.36 12.14 1.44
C ALA A 67 -9.72 11.70 2.02
N VAL A 68 -9.70 10.80 3.01
CA VAL A 68 -10.89 10.41 3.78
C VAL A 68 -11.37 11.57 4.65
N GLU A 69 -10.47 12.22 5.40
CA GLU A 69 -10.81 13.38 6.23
C GLU A 69 -11.33 14.57 5.41
N ALA A 70 -10.82 14.75 4.18
CA ALA A 70 -11.31 15.75 3.24
C ALA A 70 -12.66 15.41 2.59
N GLY A 71 -13.20 14.20 2.82
CA GLY A 71 -14.45 13.73 2.22
C GLY A 71 -14.36 13.45 0.71
N LEU A 72 -13.15 13.25 0.18
CA LEU A 72 -12.91 12.94 -1.24
C LEU A 72 -12.86 11.44 -1.51
N VAL A 73 -12.56 10.64 -0.48
CA VAL A 73 -12.49 9.18 -0.56
C VAL A 73 -13.38 8.58 0.51
N GLU A 74 -14.25 7.68 0.09
CA GLU A 74 -15.10 6.88 0.99
C GLU A 74 -14.76 5.40 0.82
N ARG A 75 -15.15 4.57 1.79
CA ARG A 75 -14.86 3.13 1.80
C ARG A 75 -15.17 2.44 0.47
N GLY A 76 -16.30 2.77 -0.15
CA GLY A 76 -16.75 2.14 -1.40
C GLY A 76 -15.88 2.43 -2.62
N ALA A 77 -15.00 3.44 -2.56
CA ALA A 77 -14.08 3.80 -3.63
C ALA A 77 -12.72 3.08 -3.54
N VAL A 78 -12.49 2.30 -2.48
CA VAL A 78 -11.20 1.64 -2.22
C VAL A 78 -11.37 0.14 -2.21
N ALA A 79 -10.64 -0.55 -3.06
CA ALA A 79 -10.64 -2.01 -3.12
C ALA A 79 -9.58 -2.61 -2.19
N ASP A 80 -9.88 -3.76 -1.58
CA ASP A 80 -8.89 -4.47 -0.77
C ASP A 80 -7.95 -5.26 -1.68
N LEU A 81 -6.65 -5.23 -1.41
CA LEU A 81 -5.67 -6.02 -2.16
C LEU A 81 -6.02 -7.51 -2.13
N GLY A 82 -6.55 -8.01 -1.00
CA GLY A 82 -7.05 -9.38 -0.87
C GLY A 82 -8.11 -9.73 -1.91
N ALA A 83 -9.08 -8.84 -2.13
CA ALA A 83 -10.15 -9.05 -3.13
C ALA A 83 -9.60 -9.09 -4.57
N VAL A 84 -8.56 -8.32 -4.86
CA VAL A 84 -7.86 -8.38 -6.16
C VAL A 84 -7.14 -9.72 -6.31
N LEU A 85 -6.43 -10.18 -5.27
CA LEU A 85 -5.69 -11.44 -5.28
C LEU A 85 -6.59 -12.67 -5.39
N THR A 86 -7.80 -12.63 -4.84
CA THR A 86 -8.78 -13.72 -4.93
C THR A 86 -9.66 -13.65 -6.18
N GLY A 87 -9.57 -12.57 -6.97
CA GLY A 87 -10.37 -12.35 -8.17
C GLY A 87 -11.79 -11.84 -7.91
N GLU A 88 -12.11 -11.44 -6.68
CA GLU A 88 -13.37 -10.78 -6.30
C GLU A 88 -13.45 -9.34 -6.81
N HIS A 89 -12.29 -8.69 -7.00
CA HIS A 89 -12.16 -7.40 -7.66
C HIS A 89 -11.26 -7.53 -8.90
N PRO A 90 -11.62 -6.91 -10.06
CA PRO A 90 -10.84 -7.05 -11.31
C PRO A 90 -9.45 -6.41 -11.25
N GLY A 91 -9.18 -5.59 -10.24
CA GLY A 91 -7.98 -4.78 -10.14
C GLY A 91 -8.04 -3.59 -11.10
N ARG A 92 -6.86 -3.20 -11.60
CA ARG A 92 -6.67 -2.08 -12.54
C ARG A 92 -7.68 -2.12 -13.69
N SER A 93 -8.43 -1.03 -13.89
CA SER A 93 -9.48 -0.99 -14.92
C SER A 93 -8.95 -0.99 -16.37
N GLY A 94 -7.73 -0.50 -16.58
CA GLY A 94 -7.15 -0.39 -17.91
C GLY A 94 -5.69 0.06 -17.94
N PRO A 95 -5.07 0.08 -19.14
CA PRO A 95 -3.65 0.43 -19.31
C PRO A 95 -3.33 1.88 -18.92
N ASP A 96 -4.31 2.78 -19.00
CA ASP A 96 -4.15 4.22 -18.72
C ASP A 96 -4.54 4.60 -17.29
N ALA A 97 -5.13 3.68 -16.52
CA ALA A 97 -5.51 3.94 -15.13
C ALA A 97 -4.29 4.35 -14.29
N VAL A 98 -4.45 5.29 -13.38
CA VAL A 98 -3.46 5.58 -12.35
C VAL A 98 -3.91 4.85 -11.10
N THR A 99 -3.07 3.99 -10.54
CA THR A 99 -3.44 3.17 -9.37
C THR A 99 -2.54 3.51 -8.20
N LEU A 100 -3.10 3.57 -6.99
CA LEU A 100 -2.35 3.78 -5.75
C LEU A 100 -2.70 2.65 -4.77
N PHE A 101 -1.68 2.00 -4.24
CA PHE A 101 -1.81 1.04 -3.15
C PHE A 101 -1.25 1.62 -1.86
N ASP A 102 -2.10 1.74 -0.85
CA ASP A 102 -1.74 2.15 0.52
C ASP A 102 -1.42 0.91 1.36
N SER A 103 -0.17 0.80 1.82
CA SER A 103 0.34 -0.32 2.60
C SER A 103 0.64 0.12 4.02
N THR A 104 -0.23 -0.24 4.96
CA THR A 104 -0.05 0.08 6.38
C THR A 104 0.73 -0.98 7.15
N GLY A 105 0.80 -2.21 6.61
CA GLY A 105 1.47 -3.33 7.24
C GLY A 105 0.56 -4.03 8.24
N ILE A 106 0.22 -5.30 7.96
CA ILE A 106 -0.72 -6.07 8.78
C ILE A 106 -0.07 -7.33 9.33
N ALA A 107 -0.37 -7.65 10.59
CA ALA A 107 0.28 -8.73 11.34
C ALA A 107 0.22 -10.12 10.67
N ILE A 108 -0.77 -10.35 9.80
CA ILE A 108 -0.86 -11.60 9.03
C ILE A 108 0.30 -11.78 8.04
N GLN A 109 0.86 -10.68 7.52
CA GLN A 109 2.02 -10.70 6.62
C GLN A 109 3.27 -11.15 7.39
N ASP A 110 3.49 -10.59 8.59
CA ASP A 110 4.60 -10.99 9.47
C ASP A 110 4.48 -12.46 9.91
N LEU A 111 3.28 -12.89 10.29
CA LEU A 111 3.04 -14.28 10.68
C LEU A 111 3.28 -15.24 9.51
N ALA A 112 2.86 -14.88 8.30
CA ALA A 112 3.07 -15.69 7.12
C ALA A 112 4.55 -15.89 6.82
N ILE A 113 5.35 -14.82 6.85
CA ILE A 113 6.80 -14.92 6.60
C ILE A 113 7.52 -15.66 7.73
N ALA A 114 7.15 -15.43 8.99
CA ALA A 114 7.72 -16.16 10.13
C ALA A 114 7.45 -17.66 10.03
N ARG A 115 6.23 -18.05 9.66
CA ARG A 115 5.86 -19.47 9.43
C ARG A 115 6.66 -20.07 8.27
N ALA A 116 6.80 -19.35 7.16
CA ALA A 116 7.57 -19.81 6.01
C ALA A 116 9.06 -20.02 6.37
N ALA A 117 9.67 -19.06 7.08
CA ALA A 117 11.05 -19.16 7.54
C ALA A 117 11.27 -20.34 8.51
N LEU A 118 10.36 -20.55 9.47
CA LEU A 118 10.42 -21.69 10.38
C LEU A 118 10.31 -23.04 9.65
N LEU A 119 9.46 -23.12 8.63
CA LEU A 119 9.33 -24.33 7.82
C LEU A 119 10.63 -24.59 7.04
N ALA A 120 11.18 -23.57 6.39
CA ALA A 120 12.43 -23.68 5.64
C ALA A 120 13.60 -24.12 6.53
N LEU A 121 13.68 -23.61 7.77
CA LEU A 121 14.67 -24.05 8.75
C LEU A 121 14.48 -25.53 9.13
N ARG A 122 13.24 -25.94 9.39
CA ARG A 122 12.91 -27.33 9.79
C ARG A 122 13.19 -28.35 8.69
N THR A 123 13.04 -27.97 7.43
CA THR A 123 13.33 -28.84 6.28
C THR A 123 14.79 -28.77 5.83
N GLY A 124 15.62 -27.95 6.47
CA GLY A 124 17.01 -27.73 6.07
C GLY A 124 17.18 -26.97 4.76
N ALA A 125 16.13 -26.30 4.27
CA ALA A 125 16.21 -25.47 3.07
C ALA A 125 16.96 -24.15 3.31
N VAL A 126 17.03 -23.69 4.56
CA VAL A 126 17.87 -22.56 4.98
C VAL A 126 18.58 -22.89 6.29
N GLU A 127 19.77 -22.32 6.47
CA GLU A 127 20.50 -22.34 7.74
C GLU A 127 20.22 -21.04 8.51
N ALA A 128 20.04 -21.13 9.82
CA ALA A 128 19.86 -19.96 10.68
C ALA A 128 21.17 -19.59 11.36
N GLN A 129 21.56 -18.32 11.29
CA GLN A 129 22.66 -17.80 12.09
C GLN A 129 22.25 -17.73 13.56
N ARG A 130 23.08 -18.25 14.45
CA ARG A 130 22.91 -18.11 15.89
C ARG A 130 23.38 -16.71 16.31
N VAL A 131 22.46 -15.88 16.79
CA VAL A 131 22.78 -14.58 17.40
C VAL A 131 22.82 -14.78 18.92
N ILE A 132 23.94 -14.44 19.54
CA ILE A 132 24.08 -14.41 21.01
C ILE A 132 23.94 -12.94 21.41
N LEU A 133 22.95 -12.64 22.24
CA LEU A 133 22.72 -11.31 22.81
C LEU A 133 23.47 -11.13 24.14
#